data_AF-A0A7V5NAW7-F1
#
_entry.id   AF-A0A7V5NAW7-F1
#
_cell.length_a   1.000
_cell.length_b   1.000
_cell.length_c   1.000
_cell.angle_alpha   90.00
_cell.angle_beta   90.00
_cell.angle_gamma   90.00
#
_symmetry.space_group_name_H-M   'P 1'
#
loop_
_entity.id
_entity.type
_entity.pdbx_description
1 polymer ?
#
loop_
_entity_poly.entity_id
_entity_poly.type
_entity_poly.pdbx_seq_one_letter_code
_entity_poly.pdbx_strand_id
1 'polypeptide(L)'
;MTLKRWQTLSSRDQIGHIGSEIKRGQLIENKNEKLYLSIIERVINLVDLSLNDPKWKDNPLPLLVLRNELAKIYIGQSHDLEKLYKSL
;
A
#
# COMPACT_ATOMS: atom_id res chain seq x y z
N MET A 1 -4.97 11.03 5.60
CA MET A 1 -4.35 11.66 4.41
C MET A 1 -5.48 12.04 3.46
N THR A 2 -5.49 13.26 2.89
CA THR A 2 -6.50 13.65 1.88
C THR A 2 -5.91 13.52 0.48
N LEU A 3 -6.76 13.35 -0.54
CA LEU A 3 -6.31 13.28 -1.94
C LEU A 3 -5.49 14.51 -2.35
N LYS A 4 -5.98 15.72 -2.03
CA LYS A 4 -5.27 16.98 -2.34
C LYS A 4 -3.86 17.02 -1.75
N ARG A 5 -3.68 16.60 -0.50
CA ARG A 5 -2.36 16.56 0.15
C ARG A 5 -1.49 15.42 -0.39
N TRP A 6 -2.08 14.30 -0.79
CA TRP A 6 -1.35 13.20 -1.38
C TRP A 6 -0.79 13.57 -2.76
N GLN A 7 -1.57 14.29 -3.55
CA GLN A 7 -1.21 14.73 -4.90
C GLN A 7 -0.05 15.73 -4.93
N THR A 8 0.25 16.43 -3.83
CA THR A 8 1.43 17.33 -3.75
C THR A 8 2.74 16.58 -3.62
N LEU A 9 2.71 15.29 -3.25
CA LEU A 9 3.91 14.46 -3.13
C LEU A 9 4.40 14.00 -4.51
N SER A 10 5.71 13.83 -4.66
CA SER A 10 6.25 13.19 -5.87
C SER A 10 5.84 11.71 -5.93
N SER A 11 5.84 11.09 -7.13
CA SER A 11 5.57 9.66 -7.26
C SER A 11 6.50 8.82 -6.37
N ARG A 12 7.77 9.23 -6.26
CA ARG A 12 8.76 8.59 -5.38
C ARG A 12 8.36 8.68 -3.90
N ASP A 13 7.94 9.86 -3.44
CA ASP A 13 7.52 10.04 -2.04
C ASP A 13 6.25 9.25 -1.72
N GLN A 14 5.31 9.18 -2.67
CA GLN A 14 4.10 8.35 -2.53
C GLN A 14 4.45 6.87 -2.33
N ILE A 15 5.37 6.33 -3.16
CA ILE A 15 5.89 4.97 -2.98
C ILE A 15 6.62 4.80 -1.66
N GLY A 16 7.45 5.78 -1.26
CA GLY A 16 8.14 5.75 0.03
C GLY A 16 7.19 5.66 1.23
N HIS A 17 6.09 6.43 1.20
CA HIS A 17 5.05 6.35 2.22
C HIS A 17 4.31 5.00 2.21
N ILE A 18 3.98 4.46 1.03
CA ILE A 18 3.36 3.13 0.88
C ILE A 18 4.28 2.05 1.46
N GLY A 19 5.56 2.04 1.06
CA GLY A 19 6.55 1.09 1.54
C GLY A 19 6.78 1.17 3.06
N SER A 20 6.79 2.38 3.63
CA SER A 20 6.90 2.59 5.08
C SER A 20 5.72 1.98 5.85
N GLU A 21 4.49 2.09 5.34
CA GLU A 21 3.33 1.48 6.00
C GLU A 21 3.31 -0.05 5.84
N ILE A 22 3.72 -0.58 4.68
CA ILE A 22 3.92 -2.03 4.50
C ILE A 22 4.95 -2.55 5.51
N LYS A 23 6.09 -1.85 5.65
CA LYS A 23 7.12 -2.22 6.62
C LYS A 23 6.60 -2.21 8.06
N ARG A 24 5.75 -1.23 8.38
CA ARG A 24 5.07 -1.17 9.68
C ARG A 24 4.13 -2.35 9.90
N GLY A 25 3.39 -2.77 8.87
CA GLY A 25 2.54 -3.97 8.90
C GLY A 25 3.32 -5.24 9.25
N GLN A 26 4.47 -5.45 8.59
CA GLN A 26 5.37 -6.58 8.88
C GLN A 26 5.82 -6.64 10.36
N LEU A 27 6.09 -5.48 10.98
CA LEU A 27 6.59 -5.43 12.36
C LEU A 27 5.54 -5.80 13.41
N ILE A 28 4.25 -5.81 13.03
CA ILE A 28 3.13 -5.95 13.96
C ILE A 28 2.17 -7.10 13.62
N GLU A 29 2.33 -7.74 12.46
CA GLU A 29 1.55 -8.89 11.99
C GLU A 29 1.34 -9.95 13.07
N ASN A 30 2.42 -10.41 13.71
CA ASN A 30 2.36 -11.45 14.75
C ASN A 30 2.10 -10.91 16.16
N LYS A 31 1.81 -9.61 16.31
CA LYS A 31 1.64 -8.95 17.63
C LYS A 31 0.22 -8.51 17.87
N ASN A 32 -0.47 -8.02 16.84
CA ASN A 32 -1.82 -7.49 16.96
C ASN A 32 -2.53 -7.53 15.60
N GLU A 33 -3.35 -8.56 15.42
CA GLU A 33 -4.10 -8.81 14.18
C GLU A 33 -5.03 -7.65 13.80
N LYS A 34 -5.74 -7.06 14.77
CA LYS A 34 -6.64 -5.92 14.50
C LYS A 34 -5.86 -4.72 13.97
N LEU A 35 -4.73 -4.41 14.61
CA LEU A 35 -3.85 -3.33 14.16
C LEU A 35 -3.25 -3.67 12.80
N TYR A 36 -2.91 -4.94 12.55
CA TYR A 36 -2.37 -5.42 11.29
C TYR A 36 -3.33 -5.15 10.14
N LEU A 37 -4.57 -5.62 10.26
CA LEU A 37 -5.61 -5.39 9.26
C LEU A 37 -5.83 -3.90 9.01
N SER A 38 -5.83 -3.07 10.06
CA SER A 38 -5.97 -1.61 9.92
C SER A 38 -4.82 -0.96 9.14
N ILE A 39 -3.61 -1.52 9.22
CA ILE A 39 -2.46 -1.06 8.43
C ILE A 39 -2.61 -1.52 6.98
N ILE A 40 -3.05 -2.75 6.72
CA ILE A 40 -3.31 -3.21 5.34
C ILE A 40 -4.36 -2.32 4.66
N GLU A 41 -5.47 -2.02 5.34
CA GLU A 41 -6.50 -1.08 4.85
C GLU A 41 -5.91 0.30 4.55
N ARG A 42 -5.02 0.78 5.42
CA ARG A 42 -4.33 2.05 5.24
C ARG A 42 -3.44 2.05 3.99
N VAL A 43 -2.71 0.96 3.73
CA VAL A 43 -1.88 0.81 2.53
C VAL A 43 -2.76 0.76 1.28
N ILE A 44 -3.84 -0.02 1.28
CA ILE A 44 -4.80 -0.08 0.16
C ILE A 44 -5.32 1.33 -0.17
N ASN A 45 -5.70 2.09 0.85
CA ASN A 45 -6.15 3.47 0.67
C ASN A 45 -5.05 4.36 0.04
N LEU A 46 -3.79 4.22 0.45
CA LEU A 46 -2.69 4.95 -0.19
C LEU A 46 -2.52 4.61 -1.66
N VAL A 47 -2.64 3.32 -2.00
CA VAL A 47 -2.58 2.86 -3.39
C VAL A 47 -3.75 3.43 -4.19
N ASP A 48 -4.96 3.43 -3.63
CA ASP A 48 -6.15 4.02 -4.27
C ASP A 48 -6.00 5.54 -4.47
N LEU A 49 -5.39 6.25 -3.52
CA LEU A 49 -5.08 7.67 -3.70
C LEU A 49 -4.06 7.89 -4.82
N SER A 50 -3.05 7.02 -4.96
CA SER A 50 -2.09 7.09 -6.06
C SER A 50 -2.72 6.74 -7.41
N LEU A 51 -3.63 5.77 -7.48
CA LEU A 51 -4.37 5.44 -8.70
C LEU A 51 -5.26 6.59 -9.19
N ASN A 52 -5.75 7.43 -8.28
CA ASN A 52 -6.51 8.65 -8.60
C ASN A 52 -5.63 9.88 -8.90
N ASP A 53 -4.31 9.72 -8.91
CA ASP A 53 -3.38 10.80 -9.17
C ASP A 53 -2.93 10.77 -10.64
N PRO A 54 -3.09 11.88 -11.40
CA PRO A 54 -2.74 11.94 -12.82
C PRO A 54 -1.32 11.46 -13.15
N LYS A 55 -0.36 11.58 -12.22
CA LYS A 55 1.03 11.14 -12.43
C LYS A 55 1.21 9.63 -12.64
N TRP A 56 0.21 8.82 -12.29
CA TRP A 56 0.23 7.36 -12.50
C TRP A 56 -0.59 6.91 -13.71
N LYS A 57 -1.24 7.84 -14.42
CA LYS A 57 -2.17 7.52 -15.51
C LYS A 57 -1.49 6.78 -16.67
N ASP A 58 -0.24 7.12 -16.98
CA ASP A 58 0.50 6.52 -18.09
C ASP A 58 0.99 5.10 -17.78
N ASN A 59 1.15 4.76 -16.51
CA ASN A 59 1.54 3.42 -16.08
C ASN A 59 0.97 3.05 -14.69
N PRO A 60 -0.32 2.71 -14.60
CA PRO A 60 -0.97 2.36 -13.33
C PRO A 60 -0.72 0.91 -12.92
N LEU A 61 -0.17 0.08 -13.82
CA LEU A 61 -0.07 -1.37 -13.65
C LEU A 61 0.63 -1.78 -12.34
N PRO A 62 1.78 -1.18 -11.94
CA PRO A 62 2.43 -1.55 -10.68
C PRO A 62 1.54 -1.33 -9.45
N LEU A 63 0.79 -0.23 -9.43
CA LEU A 63 -0.14 0.07 -8.34
C LEU A 63 -1.32 -0.90 -8.31
N LEU A 64 -1.86 -1.27 -9.48
CA LEU A 64 -2.94 -2.25 -9.58
C LEU A 64 -2.51 -3.65 -9.11
N VAL A 65 -1.30 -4.08 -9.49
CA VAL A 65 -0.72 -5.35 -9.02
C VAL A 65 -0.55 -5.32 -7.50
N LEU A 66 0.05 -4.26 -6.96
CA LEU A 66 0.21 -4.08 -5.52
C LEU A 66 -1.13 -4.12 -4.78
N ARG A 67 -2.14 -3.42 -5.31
CA ARG A 67 -3.50 -3.42 -4.75
C ARG A 67 -4.09 -4.83 -4.68
N ASN A 68 -3.93 -5.62 -5.75
CA ASN A 68 -4.46 -6.98 -5.81
C ASN A 68 -3.77 -7.91 -4.79
N GLU A 69 -2.45 -7.79 -4.64
CA GLU A 69 -1.72 -8.58 -3.65
C GLU A 69 -2.10 -8.18 -2.21
N LEU A 70 -2.28 -6.89 -1.94
CA LEU A 70 -2.79 -6.42 -0.64
C LEU A 70 -4.22 -6.92 -0.36
N ALA A 71 -5.07 -6.98 -1.39
CA ALA A 71 -6.43 -7.52 -1.25
C ALA A 71 -6.41 -9.01 -0.89
N LYS A 72 -5.52 -9.81 -1.50
CA LYS A 72 -5.33 -11.22 -1.14
C LYS A 72 -4.91 -11.37 0.32
N ILE A 73 -4.02 -10.49 0.80
CA ILE A 73 -3.60 -10.47 2.20
C ILE A 73 -4.77 -10.13 3.12
N TYR A 74 -5.52 -9.09 2.78
CA TYR A 74 -6.64 -8.62 3.60
C TYR A 74 -7.74 -9.69 3.79
N ILE A 75 -8.00 -10.50 2.76
CA ILE A 75 -9.00 -11.59 2.83
C ILE A 75 -8.43 -12.93 3.31
N GLY A 76 -7.16 -12.96 3.76
CA GLY A 76 -6.50 -14.17 4.29
C GLY A 76 -6.08 -15.21 3.24
N GLN A 77 -6.06 -14.85 1.95
CA GLN A 77 -5.59 -15.72 0.86
C GLN A 77 -4.07 -15.72 0.68
N SER A 78 -3.36 -14.77 1.30
CA SER A 78 -1.90 -14.66 1.33
C SER A 78 -1.46 -14.02 2.65
N HIS A 79 -0.22 -14.26 3.08
CA HIS A 79 0.36 -13.63 4.27
C HIS A 79 1.76 -13.05 3.99
N ASP A 80 2.18 -13.00 2.73
CA ASP A 80 3.57 -12.66 2.37
C ASP A 80 3.74 -11.17 2.06
N LEU A 81 3.70 -10.34 3.12
CA LEU A 81 4.05 -8.92 3.00
C LEU A 81 5.54 -8.69 2.68
N GLU A 82 6.41 -9.65 2.97
CA GLU A 82 7.85 -9.50 2.72
C GLU A 82 8.15 -9.48 1.23
N LYS A 83 7.52 -10.40 0.48
CA LYS A 83 7.59 -10.43 -0.97
C LYS A 83 7.06 -9.14 -1.60
N LEU A 84 5.96 -8.58 -1.09
CA LEU A 84 5.44 -7.30 -1.56
C LEU A 84 6.43 -6.16 -1.35
N TYR A 85 7.01 -6.05 -0.15
CA TYR A 85 7.98 -4.99 0.14
C TYR A 85 9.21 -5.05 -0.77
N LYS A 86 9.69 -6.25 -1.11
CA LYS A 86 10.83 -6.45 -2.02
C LYS A 86 10.54 -6.07 -3.49
N SER A 87 9.28 -5.87 -3.85
CA SER A 87 8.84 -5.52 -5.21
C SER A 87 8.63 -4.03 -5.44
N LEU A 88 8.76 -3.21 -4.39
CA LEU A 88 8.66 -1.75 -4.43
C LEU A 88 10.01 -1.10 -4.71
#